data_AF-A0A1X0NW78-F1
#
_entry.id   AF-A0A1X0NW78-F1
#
_cell.length_a   1.000
_cell.length_b   1.000
_cell.length_c   1.000
_cell.angle_alpha   90.00
_cell.angle_beta   90.00
_cell.angle_gamma   90.00
#
_symmetry.space_group_name_H-M   'P 1'
#
loop_
_entity.id
_entity.type
_entity.pdbx_description
1 polymer ?
#
loop_
_entity_poly.entity_id
_entity_poly.type
_entity_poly.pdbx_seq_one_letter_code
_entity_poly.pdbx_strand_id
1 'polypeptide(L)'
;MTGTAVAADSPARALQSQIDVLQRELYESVTKLFADGNVKKNSHYTARHAVITEAIRNGKLPRTFWADAIIAVLNTPEAGTADNNNNNNNNNNNNNNNNDNNNDSDRLLGPYDAHLLREYLEDMKVVYTPTGVRVALQFKPNPFFEETELWGEEQQHGTVKCHSHGNDCGCEKKEEETNNNNNNNNNNNKDEEEEDEEDDGDYNCNFSGITWKPGHGPEMEDDDDEDNNNNNNNNNNNSNEKERKRPRTSDGEMPTRGWSFLDVFSKMLPHPADDEAFDNDEDEEDDDEEFEEAVEKWETEMDDRKELLMLLVEDVWMDPINAYTKGKKTETTTEKSDPAAQKTRTE
;
A
#
# COMPACT_ATOMS: atom_id res chain seq x y z
N MET A 1 32.43 38.22 25.16
CA MET A 1 31.28 38.75 24.39
C MET A 1 30.04 38.40 25.19
N THR A 2 29.31 39.40 25.68
CA THR A 2 28.10 39.20 26.50
C THR A 2 26.92 38.97 25.57
N GLY A 3 26.38 37.76 25.53
CA GLY A 3 25.16 37.44 24.80
C GLY A 3 24.00 38.23 25.38
N THR A 4 23.36 39.06 24.55
CA THR A 4 22.15 39.78 24.90
C THR A 4 21.02 38.77 25.01
N ALA A 5 20.62 38.41 26.24
CA ALA A 5 19.48 37.55 26.47
C ALA A 5 18.24 38.17 25.81
N VAL A 6 17.65 37.47 24.84
CA VAL A 6 16.39 37.86 24.20
C VAL A 6 15.33 37.83 25.29
N ALA A 7 14.72 38.99 25.58
CA ALA A 7 13.70 39.10 26.62
C ALA A 7 12.55 38.13 26.34
N ALA A 8 12.15 37.37 27.35
CA ALA A 8 11.12 36.33 27.24
C ALA A 8 9.76 36.87 26.77
N ASP A 9 9.53 38.18 26.93
CA ASP A 9 8.29 38.90 26.57
C ASP A 9 8.42 39.72 25.27
N SER A 10 9.14 39.20 24.27
CA SER A 10 9.19 39.86 22.97
C SER A 10 7.80 39.85 22.30
N PRO A 11 7.30 40.98 21.76
CA PRO A 11 6.07 41.02 20.98
C PRO A 11 6.02 40.00 19.84
N ALA A 12 7.19 39.60 19.31
CA ALA A 12 7.30 38.55 18.31
C ALA A 12 6.82 37.18 18.83
N ARG A 13 7.16 36.80 20.07
CA ARG A 13 6.70 35.54 20.68
C ARG A 13 5.18 35.53 20.88
N ALA A 14 4.62 36.64 21.34
CA ALA A 14 3.17 36.77 21.50
C ALA A 14 2.41 36.67 20.17
N LEU A 15 2.99 37.19 19.07
CA LEU A 15 2.44 37.00 17.72
C LEU A 15 2.57 35.56 17.25
N GLN A 16 3.72 34.91 17.45
CA GLN A 16 3.91 33.50 17.10
C GLN A 16 2.90 32.60 17.80
N SER A 17 2.70 32.76 19.11
CA SER A 17 1.69 31.98 19.83
C SER A 17 0.26 32.17 19.30
N GLN A 18 -0.08 33.35 18.77
CA GLN A 18 -1.38 33.54 18.12
C GLN A 18 -1.45 32.84 16.77
N ILE A 19 -0.35 32.85 16.00
CA ILE A 19 -0.25 32.10 14.74
C ILE A 19 -0.41 30.61 15.01
N ASP A 20 0.27 30.06 16.00
CA ASP A 20 0.20 28.64 16.35
C ASP A 20 -1.23 28.23 16.78
N VAL A 21 -1.93 29.09 17.54
CA VAL A 21 -3.35 28.87 17.89
C VAL A 21 -4.23 28.84 16.64
N LEU A 22 -4.07 29.81 15.73
CA LEU A 22 -4.87 29.88 14.50
C LEU A 22 -4.56 28.73 13.54
N GLN A 23 -3.29 28.30 13.44
CA GLN A 23 -2.91 27.14 12.64
C GLN A 23 -3.58 25.88 13.17
N ARG A 24 -3.52 25.63 14.48
CA ARG A 24 -4.23 24.51 15.10
C ARG A 24 -5.73 24.57 14.88
N GLU A 25 -6.38 25.71 15.08
CA GLU A 25 -7.83 25.87 14.81
C GLU A 25 -8.19 25.59 13.35
N LEU A 26 -7.32 26.00 12.40
CA LEU A 26 -7.46 25.70 10.99
C LEU A 26 -7.34 24.20 10.73
N TYR A 27 -6.30 23.54 11.25
CA TYR A 27 -6.12 22.08 11.12
C TYR A 27 -7.31 21.32 11.69
N GLU A 28 -7.76 21.63 12.91
CA GLU A 28 -8.94 21.02 13.52
C GLU A 28 -10.21 21.19 12.66
N SER A 29 -10.40 22.40 12.11
CA SER A 29 -11.56 22.69 11.26
C SER A 29 -11.51 21.95 9.93
N VAL A 30 -10.34 21.87 9.31
CA VAL A 30 -10.11 21.16 8.04
C VAL A 30 -10.29 19.64 8.25
N THR A 31 -9.65 19.06 9.27
CA THR A 31 -9.80 17.64 9.63
C THR A 31 -11.26 17.27 9.89
N LYS A 32 -11.99 18.12 10.63
CA LYS A 32 -13.43 17.91 10.86
C LYS A 32 -14.23 17.95 9.56
N LEU A 33 -13.94 18.89 8.67
CA LEU A 33 -14.62 19.01 7.38
C LEU A 33 -14.38 17.76 6.51
N PHE A 34 -13.14 17.24 6.49
CA PHE A 34 -12.80 16.00 5.80
C PHE A 34 -13.54 14.80 6.39
N ALA A 35 -13.53 14.63 7.71
CA ALA A 35 -14.24 13.57 8.40
C ALA A 35 -15.75 13.57 8.10
N ASP A 36 -16.40 14.74 8.22
CA ASP A 36 -17.82 14.92 7.91
C ASP A 36 -18.12 14.63 6.43
N GLY A 37 -17.23 15.08 5.53
CA GLY A 37 -17.31 14.82 4.10
C GLY A 37 -17.24 13.33 3.76
N ASN A 38 -16.28 12.63 4.35
CA ASN A 38 -16.08 11.18 4.19
C ASN A 38 -17.31 10.39 4.66
N VAL A 39 -17.82 10.66 5.85
CA VAL A 39 -19.03 9.99 6.36
C VAL A 39 -20.24 10.26 5.46
N LYS A 40 -20.37 11.47 4.91
CA LYS A 40 -21.48 11.81 4.01
C LYS A 40 -21.41 11.05 2.68
N LYS A 41 -20.20 10.81 2.14
CA LYS A 41 -20.00 10.01 0.91
C LYS A 41 -20.62 8.61 1.02
N ASN A 42 -20.55 7.98 2.20
CA ASN A 42 -21.11 6.65 2.42
C ASN A 42 -22.58 6.53 2.05
N SER A 43 -23.39 7.57 2.32
CA SER A 43 -24.83 7.54 2.00
C SER A 43 -25.08 7.43 0.49
N HIS A 44 -24.32 8.19 -0.32
CA HIS A 44 -24.41 8.16 -1.77
C HIS A 44 -23.92 6.83 -2.34
N TYR A 45 -22.78 6.35 -1.83
CA TYR A 45 -22.19 5.10 -2.31
C TYR A 45 -22.99 3.88 -1.89
N THR A 46 -23.59 3.87 -0.70
CA THR A 46 -24.53 2.81 -0.28
C THR A 46 -25.74 2.75 -1.20
N ALA A 47 -26.33 3.91 -1.55
CA ALA A 47 -27.48 3.95 -2.45
C ALA A 47 -27.10 3.45 -3.86
N ARG A 48 -25.95 3.87 -4.40
CA ARG A 48 -25.47 3.41 -5.70
C ARG A 48 -25.15 1.92 -5.70
N HIS A 49 -24.45 1.43 -4.67
CA HIS A 49 -24.14 0.02 -4.50
C HIS A 49 -25.41 -0.83 -4.51
N ALA A 50 -26.44 -0.45 -3.73
CA ALA A 50 -27.72 -1.14 -3.74
C ALA A 50 -28.38 -1.20 -5.14
N VAL A 51 -28.29 -0.13 -5.93
CA VAL A 51 -28.80 -0.13 -7.32
C VAL A 51 -28.00 -1.07 -8.22
N ILE A 52 -26.67 -1.12 -8.07
CA ILE A 52 -25.80 -2.02 -8.82
C ILE A 52 -26.09 -3.47 -8.44
N THR A 53 -26.14 -3.80 -7.15
CA THR A 53 -26.49 -5.14 -6.64
C THR A 53 -27.84 -5.60 -7.18
N GLU A 54 -28.84 -4.72 -7.17
CA GLU A 54 -30.17 -5.01 -7.73
C GLU A 54 -30.15 -5.21 -9.25
N ALA A 55 -29.31 -4.46 -9.98
CA ALA A 55 -29.13 -4.64 -11.41
C ALA A 55 -28.44 -5.98 -11.74
N ILE A 56 -27.45 -6.39 -10.96
CA ILE A 56 -26.80 -7.71 -11.07
C ILE A 56 -27.83 -8.82 -10.78
N ARG A 57 -28.58 -8.70 -9.68
CA ARG A 57 -29.61 -9.68 -9.28
C ARG A 57 -30.68 -9.89 -10.34
N ASN A 58 -31.09 -8.82 -11.03
CA ASN A 58 -32.08 -8.86 -12.10
C ASN A 58 -31.48 -9.20 -13.48
N GLY A 59 -30.18 -9.50 -13.57
CA GLY A 59 -29.49 -9.84 -14.82
C GLY A 59 -29.30 -8.68 -15.79
N LYS A 60 -29.45 -7.43 -15.33
CA LYS A 60 -29.17 -6.23 -16.15
C LYS A 60 -27.68 -5.93 -16.23
N LEU A 61 -26.93 -6.28 -15.18
CA LEU A 61 -25.48 -6.32 -15.16
C LEU A 61 -25.02 -7.78 -14.98
N PRO A 62 -23.83 -8.15 -15.49
CA PRO A 62 -23.32 -9.51 -15.28
C PRO A 62 -22.97 -9.74 -13.80
N ARG A 63 -22.99 -11.01 -13.37
CA ARG A 63 -22.51 -11.39 -12.03
C ARG A 63 -21.06 -10.96 -11.80
N THR A 64 -20.24 -10.99 -12.85
CA THR A 64 -18.82 -10.65 -12.84
C THR A 64 -18.57 -9.13 -12.86
N PHE A 65 -19.60 -8.28 -12.71
CA PHE A 65 -19.47 -6.83 -12.88
C PHE A 65 -18.30 -6.22 -12.09
N TRP A 66 -18.19 -6.53 -10.79
CA TRP A 66 -17.09 -6.02 -9.97
C TRP A 66 -15.73 -6.56 -10.39
N ALA A 67 -15.65 -7.86 -10.67
CA ALA A 67 -14.43 -8.50 -11.14
C ALA A 67 -13.95 -7.87 -12.46
N ASP A 68 -14.84 -7.70 -13.44
CA ASP A 68 -14.52 -7.12 -14.73
C ASP A 68 -14.15 -5.63 -14.62
N ALA A 69 -14.74 -4.88 -13.67
CA ALA A 69 -14.37 -3.50 -13.40
C ALA A 69 -12.95 -3.39 -12.81
N ILE A 70 -12.62 -4.22 -11.81
CA ILE A 70 -11.27 -4.30 -11.22
C ILE A 70 -10.26 -4.72 -12.28
N ILE A 71 -10.54 -5.79 -13.02
CA ILE A 71 -9.68 -6.32 -14.07
C ILE A 71 -9.45 -5.25 -15.17
N ALA A 72 -10.48 -4.50 -15.54
CA ALA A 72 -10.35 -3.44 -16.53
C ALA A 72 -9.41 -2.32 -16.06
N VAL A 73 -9.54 -1.90 -14.80
CA VAL A 73 -8.69 -0.85 -14.23
C VAL A 73 -7.24 -1.33 -14.12
N LEU A 74 -7.01 -2.53 -13.56
CA LEU A 74 -5.66 -3.09 -13.39
C LEU A 74 -4.94 -3.44 -14.70
N ASN A 75 -5.66 -3.62 -15.80
CA ASN A 75 -5.07 -3.83 -17.13
C ASN A 75 -4.88 -2.53 -17.93
N THR A 76 -5.28 -1.37 -17.39
CA THR A 76 -5.14 -0.10 -18.09
C THR A 76 -3.79 0.52 -17.72
N PRO A 77 -2.81 0.60 -18.64
CA PRO A 77 -1.46 1.14 -18.33
C PRO A 77 -1.47 2.63 -17.98
N GLU A 78 -2.54 3.36 -18.34
CA GLU A 78 -2.72 4.78 -17.96
C GLU A 78 -3.08 4.97 -16.48
N ALA A 79 -3.45 3.91 -15.77
CA ALA A 79 -3.81 3.98 -14.36
C ALA A 79 -2.65 4.51 -13.48
N GLY A 80 -1.39 4.31 -13.90
CA GLY A 80 -0.20 4.79 -13.16
C GLY A 80 0.39 6.11 -13.64
N THR A 81 -0.16 6.78 -14.67
CA THR A 81 0.54 7.94 -15.31
C THR A 81 -0.32 9.15 -15.65
N ALA A 82 -1.63 9.12 -15.37
CA ALA A 82 -2.51 10.26 -15.66
C ALA A 82 -2.35 11.38 -14.62
N ASP A 83 -1.36 12.24 -14.84
CA ASP A 83 -1.28 13.63 -14.36
C ASP A 83 -1.02 13.90 -12.86
N ASN A 84 -0.48 12.95 -12.08
CA ASN A 84 0.23 13.31 -10.85
C ASN A 84 1.69 13.65 -11.17
N ASN A 85 1.89 14.90 -11.61
CA ASN A 85 3.18 15.51 -11.93
C ASN A 85 4.03 15.79 -10.67
N ASN A 86 4.01 14.88 -9.68
CA ASN A 86 4.92 14.92 -8.54
C ASN A 86 6.06 13.95 -8.82
N ASN A 87 7.20 14.54 -9.07
CA ASN A 87 8.43 13.96 -9.58
C ASN A 87 9.13 13.12 -8.51
N ASN A 88 8.55 11.98 -8.11
CA ASN A 88 9.30 10.95 -7.39
C ASN A 88 9.60 9.79 -8.34
N ASN A 89 10.83 9.79 -8.83
CA ASN A 89 11.43 8.77 -9.66
C ASN A 89 11.73 7.55 -8.78
N ASN A 90 10.70 6.84 -8.31
CA ASN A 90 10.90 5.52 -7.73
C ASN A 90 10.92 4.48 -8.86
N ASN A 91 12.13 4.27 -9.34
CA ASN A 91 12.48 3.21 -10.27
C ASN A 91 12.28 1.88 -9.54
N ASN A 92 11.07 1.31 -9.62
CA ASN A 92 10.72 -0.01 -9.13
C ASN A 92 11.67 -1.05 -9.76
N ASN A 93 12.75 -1.32 -9.03
CA ASN A 93 13.72 -2.36 -9.28
C ASN A 93 13.10 -3.67 -8.84
N ASN A 94 12.06 -4.12 -9.56
CA ASN A 94 11.64 -5.51 -9.54
C ASN A 94 12.69 -6.34 -10.30
N ASN A 95 13.82 -6.52 -9.64
CA ASN A 95 14.86 -7.46 -10.03
C ASN A 95 14.75 -8.67 -9.12
N ASN A 96 13.97 -9.68 -9.53
CA ASN A 96 14.53 -10.98 -9.91
C ASN A 96 13.43 -11.98 -10.33
N ASN A 97 12.99 -11.94 -11.59
CA ASN A 97 12.78 -13.20 -12.31
C ASN A 97 13.01 -13.01 -13.81
N ASN A 98 14.26 -13.25 -14.20
CA ASN A 98 14.71 -13.24 -15.57
C ASN A 98 14.08 -14.41 -16.34
N ASN A 99 12.94 -14.18 -16.99
CA ASN A 99 12.52 -14.99 -18.13
C ASN A 99 11.98 -14.10 -19.25
N ASP A 100 12.94 -13.57 -20.02
CA ASP A 100 12.80 -12.98 -21.35
C ASP A 100 11.72 -13.65 -22.22
N ASN A 101 10.58 -12.99 -22.38
CA ASN A 101 9.97 -12.72 -23.69
C ASN A 101 8.81 -11.70 -23.61
N ASN A 102 9.18 -10.42 -23.62
CA ASN A 102 8.59 -9.33 -24.42
C ASN A 102 7.06 -9.33 -24.65
N ASN A 103 6.29 -8.81 -23.68
CA ASN A 103 5.12 -7.91 -23.84
C ASN A 103 4.16 -7.89 -22.62
N ASP A 104 4.45 -8.61 -21.53
CA ASP A 104 3.53 -8.76 -20.38
C ASP A 104 3.92 -7.97 -19.12
N SER A 105 4.92 -7.07 -19.19
CA SER A 105 5.58 -6.47 -18.01
C SER A 105 4.75 -5.46 -17.20
N ASP A 106 3.60 -4.97 -17.70
CA ASP A 106 2.85 -3.90 -17.01
C ASP A 106 1.52 -4.39 -16.41
N ARG A 107 1.30 -5.71 -16.36
CA ARG A 107 0.03 -6.24 -15.83
C ARG A 107 0.11 -6.40 -14.33
N LEU A 108 -0.69 -5.60 -13.61
CA LEU A 108 -0.88 -5.72 -12.16
C LEU A 108 -1.59 -7.00 -11.72
N LEU A 109 -2.10 -7.81 -12.67
CA LEU A 109 -2.78 -9.07 -12.40
C LEU A 109 -1.85 -10.24 -12.61
N GLY A 110 -1.76 -11.10 -11.59
CA GLY A 110 -1.17 -12.41 -11.66
C GLY A 110 -1.90 -13.35 -12.63
N PRO A 111 -1.26 -14.48 -13.00
CA PRO A 111 -1.75 -15.38 -14.05
C PRO A 111 -3.11 -16.02 -13.76
N TYR A 112 -3.51 -16.13 -12.48
CA TYR A 112 -4.78 -16.72 -12.06
C TYR A 112 -5.80 -15.71 -11.50
N ASP A 113 -5.42 -14.45 -11.29
CA ASP A 113 -6.25 -13.46 -10.61
C ASP A 113 -7.55 -13.16 -11.36
N ALA A 114 -7.47 -12.97 -12.68
CA ALA A 114 -8.65 -12.67 -13.49
C ALA A 114 -9.70 -13.79 -13.41
N HIS A 115 -9.26 -15.05 -13.39
CA HIS A 115 -10.15 -16.19 -13.24
C HIS A 115 -10.72 -16.26 -11.82
N LEU A 116 -9.87 -16.10 -10.80
CA LEU A 116 -10.26 -16.10 -9.39
C LEU A 116 -11.32 -15.03 -9.12
N LEU A 117 -11.07 -13.78 -9.55
CA LEU A 117 -12.00 -12.66 -9.38
C LEU A 117 -13.34 -12.95 -10.06
N ARG A 118 -13.33 -13.37 -11.33
CA ARG A 118 -14.60 -13.63 -12.06
C ARG A 118 -15.42 -14.76 -11.47
N GLU A 119 -14.77 -15.82 -10.97
CA GLU A 119 -15.49 -17.00 -10.48
C GLU A 119 -15.97 -16.80 -9.03
N TYR A 120 -15.15 -16.19 -8.18
CA TYR A 120 -15.34 -16.20 -6.73
C TYR A 120 -15.70 -14.84 -6.11
N LEU A 121 -15.34 -13.70 -6.74
CA LEU A 121 -15.73 -12.39 -6.21
C LEU A 121 -17.26 -12.22 -6.30
N GLU A 122 -17.89 -11.95 -5.16
CA GLU A 122 -19.33 -11.68 -5.06
C GLU A 122 -19.62 -10.19 -5.04
N ASP A 123 -18.81 -9.43 -4.29
CA ASP A 123 -19.06 -8.02 -4.04
C ASP A 123 -17.78 -7.26 -3.74
N MET A 124 -17.83 -5.95 -3.97
CA MET A 124 -16.83 -5.00 -3.52
C MET A 124 -17.55 -3.92 -2.72
N LYS A 125 -16.96 -3.49 -1.61
CA LYS A 125 -17.52 -2.46 -0.75
C LYS A 125 -16.42 -1.52 -0.28
N VAL A 126 -16.71 -0.23 -0.29
CA VAL A 126 -15.85 0.79 0.31
C VAL A 126 -16.62 1.54 1.39
N VAL A 127 -16.00 1.69 2.55
CA VAL A 127 -16.52 2.44 3.70
C VAL A 127 -15.54 3.55 4.05
N TYR A 128 -15.99 4.79 3.96
CA TYR A 128 -15.23 5.95 4.41
C TYR A 128 -15.41 6.12 5.91
N THR A 129 -14.31 6.16 6.65
CA THR A 129 -14.30 6.43 8.08
C THR A 129 -14.01 7.92 8.31
N PRO A 130 -14.18 8.44 9.54
CA PRO A 130 -13.75 9.81 9.85
C PRO A 130 -12.27 10.07 9.56
N THR A 131 -11.43 9.03 9.66
CA THR A 131 -9.97 9.12 9.54
C THR A 131 -9.42 8.51 8.26
N GLY A 132 -10.24 7.93 7.38
CA GLY A 132 -9.71 7.29 6.17
C GLY A 132 -10.73 6.47 5.41
N VAL A 133 -10.27 5.35 4.84
CA VAL A 133 -11.06 4.54 3.91
C VAL A 133 -10.74 3.06 4.05
N ARG A 134 -11.79 2.23 4.05
CA ARG A 134 -11.69 0.77 4.05
C ARG A 134 -12.28 0.19 2.77
N VAL A 135 -11.48 -0.56 2.04
CA VAL A 135 -11.89 -1.38 0.90
C VAL A 135 -12.06 -2.83 1.36
N ALA A 136 -13.15 -3.46 0.96
CA ALA A 136 -13.43 -4.87 1.25
C ALA A 136 -13.90 -5.59 -0.02
N LEU A 137 -13.31 -6.75 -0.29
CA LEU A 137 -13.65 -7.67 -1.37
C LEU A 137 -14.26 -8.93 -0.76
N GLN A 138 -15.50 -9.25 -1.14
CA GLN A 138 -16.23 -10.40 -0.63
C GLN A 138 -16.17 -11.55 -1.63
N PHE A 139 -15.74 -12.71 -1.17
CA PHE A 139 -15.54 -13.91 -1.97
C PHE A 139 -16.41 -15.06 -1.49
N LYS A 140 -16.83 -15.90 -2.45
CA LYS A 140 -17.29 -17.26 -2.13
C LYS A 140 -16.15 -18.08 -1.55
N PRO A 141 -16.46 -19.15 -0.79
CA PRO A 141 -15.49 -20.20 -0.52
C PRO A 141 -14.83 -20.65 -1.82
N ASN A 142 -13.51 -20.57 -1.87
CA ASN A 142 -12.71 -20.77 -3.07
C ASN A 142 -11.52 -21.71 -2.78
N PRO A 143 -10.87 -22.29 -3.80
CA PRO A 143 -9.77 -23.23 -3.59
C PRO A 143 -8.41 -22.55 -3.30
N PHE A 144 -8.30 -21.22 -3.42
CA PHE A 144 -7.02 -20.50 -3.36
C PHE A 144 -6.64 -20.06 -1.95
N PHE A 145 -7.59 -19.53 -1.18
CA PHE A 145 -7.37 -19.06 0.19
C PHE A 145 -8.56 -19.38 1.11
N GLU A 146 -8.42 -19.12 2.41
CA GLU A 146 -9.41 -19.50 3.44
C GLU A 146 -10.50 -18.44 3.64
N GLU A 147 -10.13 -17.17 3.51
CA GLU A 147 -10.97 -16.02 3.80
C GLU A 147 -12.13 -15.87 2.80
N THR A 148 -13.27 -15.38 3.28
CA THR A 148 -14.41 -14.96 2.44
C THR A 148 -14.51 -13.44 2.30
N GLU A 149 -13.66 -12.70 3.02
CA GLU A 149 -13.57 -11.25 2.94
C GLU A 149 -12.09 -10.85 3.09
N LEU A 150 -11.56 -10.18 2.08
CA LEU A 150 -10.25 -9.53 2.13
C LEU A 150 -10.48 -8.03 2.25
N TRP A 151 -9.72 -7.34 3.10
CA TRP A 151 -9.88 -5.90 3.28
C TRP A 151 -8.56 -5.19 3.55
N GLY A 152 -8.49 -3.95 3.09
CA GLY A 152 -7.42 -3.00 3.39
C GLY A 152 -8.05 -1.71 3.88
N GLU A 153 -7.48 -1.12 4.92
CA GLU A 153 -7.96 0.10 5.56
C GLU A 153 -6.82 1.08 5.74
N GLU A 154 -6.87 2.20 5.02
CA GLU A 154 -5.99 3.33 5.25
C GLU A 154 -6.61 4.21 6.34
N GLN A 155 -5.85 4.46 7.41
CA GLN A 155 -6.21 5.40 8.47
C GLN A 155 -5.17 6.52 8.50
N GLN A 156 -5.63 7.75 8.33
CA GLN A 156 -4.86 8.94 8.67
C GLN A 156 -4.87 9.05 10.19
N HIS A 157 -3.71 8.89 10.84
CA HIS A 157 -3.60 9.32 12.22
C HIS A 157 -3.82 10.83 12.25
N GLY A 158 -4.94 11.25 12.84
CA GLY A 158 -5.14 12.67 13.10
C GLY A 158 -3.99 13.14 13.97
N THR A 159 -3.09 13.93 13.40
CA THR A 159 -1.91 14.60 13.99
C THR A 159 -2.33 15.63 15.04
N VAL A 160 -3.11 15.19 16.02
CA VAL A 160 -3.39 15.91 17.27
C VAL A 160 -2.87 15.08 18.45
N LYS A 161 -1.76 14.36 18.24
CA LYS A 161 -0.75 14.34 19.30
C LYS A 161 -0.03 15.67 19.19
N CYS A 162 -0.68 16.74 19.65
CA CYS A 162 0.06 17.91 20.07
C CYS A 162 1.00 17.36 21.14
N HIS A 163 2.26 17.11 20.78
CA HIS A 163 3.34 17.02 21.74
C HIS A 163 3.34 18.39 22.40
N SER A 164 2.49 18.55 23.42
CA SER A 164 2.65 19.56 24.43
C SER A 164 3.96 19.20 25.10
N HIS A 165 5.06 19.53 24.43
CA HIS A 165 6.33 19.77 25.06
C HIS A 165 5.97 20.54 26.32
N GLY A 166 6.29 19.95 27.46
CA GLY A 166 5.84 20.35 28.79
C GLY A 166 6.24 21.75 29.23
N ASN A 167 6.40 22.70 28.32
CA ASN A 167 6.18 24.10 28.61
C ASN A 167 4.68 24.34 28.79
N ASP A 168 4.23 24.01 30.00
CA ASP A 168 3.45 24.91 30.85
C ASP A 168 2.75 26.03 30.06
N CYS A 169 1.75 25.64 29.25
CA CYS A 169 0.74 26.58 28.80
C CYS A 169 -0.03 26.93 30.07
N GLY A 170 0.43 27.99 30.73
CA GLY A 170 -0.08 28.46 32.01
C GLY A 170 -1.53 28.96 31.91
N CYS A 171 -2.46 28.06 31.64
CA CYS A 171 -3.88 28.25 31.89
C CYS A 171 -4.13 28.00 33.39
N GLU A 172 -4.11 29.13 34.12
CA GLU A 172 -4.59 29.34 35.47
C GLU A 172 -3.78 28.70 36.61
N LYS A 173 -2.76 29.47 37.03
CA LYS A 173 -2.26 29.49 38.40
C LYS A 173 -3.43 29.56 39.40
N LYS A 174 -3.71 28.43 40.07
CA LYS A 174 -4.10 28.50 41.48
C LYS A 174 -2.81 28.58 42.28
N GLU A 175 -2.64 29.72 42.94
CA GLU A 175 -1.56 29.99 43.87
C GLU A 175 -1.53 28.94 44.99
N GLU A 176 -0.59 28.00 44.92
CA GLU A 176 -0.04 27.38 46.12
C GLU A 176 1.44 27.76 46.21
N GLU A 177 1.74 28.61 47.19
CA GLU A 177 3.07 29.02 47.57
C GLU A 177 3.87 27.81 48.08
N THR A 178 4.83 27.33 47.29
CA THR A 178 5.98 26.60 47.86
C THR A 178 7.28 27.10 47.26
N ASN A 179 7.99 27.85 48.09
CA ASN A 179 9.41 28.16 48.01
C ASN A 179 10.24 26.89 47.80
N ASN A 180 11.06 26.84 46.75
CA ASN A 180 12.37 26.21 46.87
C ASN A 180 13.38 26.74 45.85
N ASN A 181 14.42 27.38 46.39
CA ASN A 181 15.67 27.70 45.72
C ASN A 181 16.38 26.40 45.33
N ASN A 182 16.75 26.23 44.06
CA ASN A 182 18.08 25.69 43.77
C ASN A 182 18.61 26.15 42.41
N ASN A 183 19.74 26.84 42.50
CA ASN A 183 20.61 27.27 41.42
C ASN A 183 21.29 26.04 40.81
N ASN A 184 21.16 25.82 39.50
CA ASN A 184 22.24 25.18 38.75
C ASN A 184 22.30 25.70 37.31
N ASN A 185 23.36 26.47 37.07
CA ASN A 185 23.77 27.01 35.78
C ASN A 185 24.53 25.91 35.03
N ASN A 186 24.04 25.44 33.90
CA ASN A 186 24.88 24.76 32.92
C ASN A 186 24.49 25.20 31.51
N ASN A 187 25.27 26.15 30.99
CA ASN A 187 25.22 26.62 29.61
C ASN A 187 25.99 25.62 28.74
N ASN A 188 25.29 24.87 27.89
CA ASN A 188 25.86 24.30 26.68
C ASN A 188 25.00 24.80 25.51
N ASN A 189 25.48 25.84 24.83
CA ASN A 189 25.01 26.21 23.49
C ASN A 189 25.59 25.17 22.53
N LYS A 190 24.76 24.22 22.11
CA LYS A 190 24.96 23.48 20.88
C LYS A 190 23.86 23.97 19.94
N ASP A 191 24.23 24.89 19.05
CA ASP A 191 23.39 25.30 17.93
C ASP A 191 23.43 24.14 16.94
N GLU A 192 22.60 23.13 17.16
CA GLU A 192 22.30 22.12 16.16
C GLU A 192 21.08 22.64 15.40
N GLU A 193 21.29 22.87 14.10
CA GLU A 193 20.23 23.21 13.16
C GLU A 193 19.38 21.93 13.03
N GLU A 194 18.38 21.80 13.91
CA GLU A 194 17.32 20.80 13.80
C GLU A 194 16.62 21.08 12.47
N GLU A 195 16.93 20.29 11.45
CA GLU A 195 16.13 20.23 10.24
C GLU A 195 14.77 19.72 10.70
N ASP A 196 13.77 20.61 10.67
CA ASP A 196 12.38 20.27 10.92
C ASP A 196 11.94 19.29 9.82
N GLU A 197 12.24 18.00 10.02
CA GLU A 197 11.67 16.91 9.25
C GLU A 197 10.15 17.06 9.38
N GLU A 198 9.52 17.41 8.26
CA GLU A 198 8.07 17.56 8.20
C GLU A 198 7.46 16.19 8.48
N ASP A 199 7.16 15.93 9.76
CA ASP A 199 6.42 14.75 10.26
C ASP A 199 5.20 14.54 9.38
N ASP A 200 5.37 13.63 8.43
CA ASP A 200 4.48 13.34 7.31
C ASP A 200 3.32 12.46 7.77
N GLY A 201 2.87 12.65 9.00
CA GLY A 201 1.58 12.20 9.52
C GLY A 201 1.33 10.72 9.27
N ASP A 202 1.95 9.88 10.10
CA ASP A 202 1.82 8.41 10.16
C ASP A 202 0.51 7.88 9.51
N TYR A 203 0.58 7.50 8.24
CA TYR A 203 -0.50 6.79 7.58
C TYR A 203 -0.41 5.33 7.99
N ASN A 204 -1.41 4.86 8.74
CA ASN A 204 -1.45 3.47 9.14
C ASN A 204 -2.37 2.70 8.20
N CYS A 205 -1.82 1.79 7.38
CA CYS A 205 -2.64 0.85 6.61
C CYS A 205 -2.74 -0.50 7.35
N ASN A 206 -3.97 -0.94 7.52
CA ASN A 206 -4.30 -2.22 8.13
C ASN A 206 -4.86 -3.16 7.07
N PHE A 207 -4.35 -4.39 7.02
CA PHE A 207 -4.78 -5.40 6.07
C PHE A 207 -5.36 -6.62 6.79
N SER A 208 -6.31 -7.30 6.15
CA SER A 208 -6.95 -8.50 6.69
C SER A 208 -6.00 -9.66 6.89
N GLY A 209 -4.92 -9.71 6.09
CA GLY A 209 -4.19 -10.94 5.81
C GLY A 209 -4.91 -11.79 4.77
N ILE A 210 -4.16 -12.69 4.16
CA ILE A 210 -4.65 -13.74 3.28
C ILE A 210 -3.90 -15.03 3.62
N THR A 211 -4.65 -16.12 3.78
CA THR A 211 -4.09 -17.43 4.11
C THR A 211 -4.19 -18.33 2.88
N TRP A 212 -3.12 -18.38 2.11
CA TRP A 212 -3.04 -19.19 0.90
C TRP A 212 -3.10 -20.69 1.22
N LYS A 213 -3.91 -21.42 0.45
CA LYS A 213 -3.99 -22.87 0.54
C LYS A 213 -2.77 -23.53 -0.11
N PRO A 214 -2.38 -24.76 0.29
CA PRO A 214 -1.21 -25.43 -0.27
C PRO A 214 -1.24 -25.49 -1.80
N GLY A 215 -0.16 -25.06 -2.44
CA GLY A 215 -0.02 -25.02 -3.91
C GLY A 215 -0.60 -23.77 -4.59
N HIS A 216 -1.05 -22.78 -3.80
CA HIS A 216 -1.56 -21.50 -4.27
C HIS A 216 -0.74 -20.34 -3.67
N GLY A 217 -0.87 -19.16 -4.27
CA GLY A 217 -0.26 -17.92 -3.79
C GLY A 217 1.11 -17.61 -4.40
N PRO A 218 1.80 -16.58 -3.89
CA PRO A 218 3.16 -16.25 -4.27
C PRO A 218 4.08 -17.46 -4.20
N GLU A 219 5.10 -17.50 -5.07
CA GLU A 219 6.19 -18.45 -4.85
C GLU A 219 6.91 -18.00 -3.58
N MET A 220 6.58 -18.62 -2.44
CA MET A 220 7.52 -18.66 -1.32
C MET A 220 8.82 -19.15 -1.94
N GLU A 221 9.90 -18.40 -1.75
CA GLU A 221 11.26 -18.88 -1.93
C GLU A 221 11.36 -20.05 -0.97
N ASP A 222 10.88 -21.22 -1.43
CA ASP A 222 10.88 -22.45 -0.66
C ASP A 222 12.31 -22.55 -0.18
N ASP A 223 12.48 -22.53 1.15
CA ASP A 223 13.71 -22.88 1.85
C ASP A 223 14.34 -23.97 1.02
N ASP A 224 15.32 -23.59 0.19
CA ASP A 224 16.06 -24.53 -0.61
C ASP A 224 16.75 -25.28 0.50
N ASP A 225 16.15 -26.42 0.89
CA ASP A 225 16.59 -27.26 1.97
C ASP A 225 18.07 -27.42 1.68
N GLU A 226 18.88 -26.64 2.39
CA GLU A 226 20.30 -26.89 2.58
C GLU A 226 20.30 -28.15 3.43
N ASP A 227 19.89 -29.24 2.79
CA ASP A 227 20.14 -30.61 3.12
C ASP A 227 21.64 -30.69 3.07
N ASN A 228 22.18 -30.28 4.22
CA ASN A 228 23.51 -30.28 4.72
C ASN A 228 24.11 -31.63 4.35
N ASN A 229 24.64 -31.70 3.13
CA ASN A 229 25.29 -32.88 2.60
C ASN A 229 26.70 -32.94 3.19
N ASN A 230 26.75 -32.97 4.51
CA ASN A 230 27.90 -33.35 5.29
C ASN A 230 28.05 -34.86 5.20
N ASN A 231 28.44 -35.36 4.02
CA ASN A 231 29.16 -36.62 3.95
C ASN A 231 30.00 -36.77 2.68
N ASN A 232 31.31 -36.62 2.92
CA ASN A 232 32.33 -37.57 2.48
C ASN A 232 32.72 -37.54 0.99
N ASN A 233 33.67 -36.65 0.70
CA ASN A 233 35.01 -37.01 0.21
C ASN A 233 35.08 -38.28 -0.67
N ASN A 234 34.72 -38.17 -1.95
CA ASN A 234 35.38 -38.97 -2.98
C ASN A 234 35.30 -38.33 -4.36
N ASN A 235 36.48 -37.92 -4.84
CA ASN A 235 36.80 -37.59 -6.22
C ASN A 235 36.08 -38.48 -7.23
N ASN A 236 35.19 -37.90 -8.06
CA ASN A 236 35.18 -38.23 -9.47
C ASN A 236 34.49 -37.17 -10.33
N ASN A 237 35.29 -36.56 -11.21
CA ASN A 237 34.86 -35.68 -12.29
C ASN A 237 33.88 -36.39 -13.23
N ASN A 238 32.63 -35.93 -13.29
CA ASN A 238 31.88 -35.89 -14.55
C ASN A 238 30.67 -34.94 -14.43
N SER A 239 30.86 -33.72 -14.95
CA SER A 239 29.85 -32.68 -15.09
C SER A 239 28.73 -33.13 -16.04
N ASN A 240 27.58 -33.47 -15.46
CA ASN A 240 26.27 -33.50 -16.12
C ASN A 240 25.25 -33.21 -15.01
N GLU A 241 25.28 -31.97 -14.52
CA GLU A 241 24.24 -31.44 -13.66
C GLU A 241 22.93 -31.48 -14.43
N LYS A 242 22.13 -32.49 -14.09
CA LYS A 242 20.72 -32.54 -14.41
C LYS A 242 20.08 -31.49 -13.52
N GLU A 243 19.87 -30.30 -14.07
CA GLU A 243 18.78 -29.42 -13.64
C GLU A 243 17.58 -30.31 -13.32
N ARG A 244 17.20 -30.36 -12.05
CA ARG A 244 15.99 -31.07 -11.60
C ARG A 244 14.82 -30.28 -12.16
N LYS A 245 14.48 -30.53 -13.43
CA LYS A 245 13.27 -30.03 -14.05
C LYS A 245 12.12 -30.45 -13.14
N ARG A 246 11.50 -29.46 -12.48
CA ARG A 246 10.28 -29.64 -11.70
C ARG A 246 9.34 -30.54 -12.52
N PRO A 247 8.71 -31.57 -11.91
CA PRO A 247 7.79 -32.43 -12.63
C PRO A 247 6.76 -31.52 -13.30
N ARG A 248 6.78 -31.48 -14.63
CA ARG A 248 5.76 -30.79 -15.42
C ARG A 248 4.43 -31.36 -14.94
N THR A 249 3.62 -30.52 -14.30
CA THR A 249 2.23 -30.84 -14.00
C THR A 249 1.61 -31.35 -15.29
N SER A 250 1.23 -32.61 -15.27
CA SER A 250 0.67 -33.30 -16.43
C SER A 250 -0.68 -32.68 -16.75
N ASP A 251 -0.82 -32.21 -17.99
CA ASP A 251 -2.10 -31.94 -18.66
C ASP A 251 -2.94 -30.76 -18.13
N GLY A 252 -2.45 -29.53 -18.37
CA GLY A 252 -3.32 -28.37 -18.62
C GLY A 252 -3.96 -27.69 -17.41
N GLU A 253 -3.52 -28.00 -16.19
CA GLU A 253 -3.91 -27.27 -14.99
C GLU A 253 -3.28 -25.86 -15.03
N MET A 254 -4.10 -24.80 -14.88
CA MET A 254 -3.59 -23.43 -14.89
C MET A 254 -2.59 -23.24 -13.74
N PRO A 255 -1.47 -22.53 -13.95
CA PRO A 255 -0.53 -22.25 -12.87
C PRO A 255 -1.26 -21.50 -11.75
N THR A 256 -1.31 -22.12 -10.58
CA THR A 256 -1.96 -21.57 -9.38
C THR A 256 -0.98 -20.90 -8.43
N ARG A 257 0.32 -20.94 -8.75
CA ARG A 257 1.42 -20.36 -8.00
C ARG A 257 2.03 -19.20 -8.79
N GLY A 258 2.50 -18.18 -8.09
CA GLY A 258 3.07 -16.96 -8.65
C GLY A 258 2.45 -15.71 -8.04
N TRP A 259 3.00 -14.56 -8.41
CA TRP A 259 2.53 -13.25 -7.97
C TRP A 259 1.04 -13.06 -8.20
N SER A 260 0.37 -12.37 -7.27
CA SER A 260 -1.06 -12.10 -7.29
C SER A 260 -1.31 -10.68 -6.81
N PHE A 261 -2.23 -9.99 -7.47
CA PHE A 261 -2.78 -8.72 -7.01
C PHE A 261 -3.37 -8.82 -5.59
N LEU A 262 -3.91 -9.99 -5.20
CA LEU A 262 -4.51 -10.16 -3.89
C LEU A 262 -3.49 -10.17 -2.75
N ASP A 263 -2.20 -10.25 -3.07
CA ASP A 263 -1.12 -10.12 -2.09
C ASP A 263 -1.07 -8.72 -1.46
N VAL A 264 -1.71 -7.72 -2.08
CA VAL A 264 -1.95 -6.41 -1.45
C VAL A 264 -2.68 -6.52 -0.10
N PHE A 265 -3.47 -7.58 0.10
CA PHE A 265 -4.20 -7.83 1.35
C PHE A 265 -3.44 -8.72 2.34
N SER A 266 -2.23 -9.16 1.99
CA SER A 266 -1.35 -9.90 2.90
C SER A 266 -1.03 -9.07 4.13
N LYS A 267 -0.82 -9.73 5.26
CA LYS A 267 -0.50 -9.04 6.50
C LYS A 267 0.86 -8.36 6.34
N MET A 268 0.92 -7.05 6.55
CA MET A 268 2.20 -6.34 6.53
C MET A 268 2.98 -6.67 7.81
N LEU A 269 4.28 -6.86 7.67
CA LEU A 269 5.17 -6.95 8.84
C LEU A 269 5.20 -5.59 9.55
N PRO A 270 5.46 -5.53 10.86
CA PRO A 270 5.75 -4.27 11.55
C PRO A 270 6.85 -3.50 10.81
N HIS A 271 6.83 -2.17 10.91
CA HIS A 271 7.91 -1.35 10.38
C HIS A 271 9.23 -1.80 11.03
N PRO A 272 10.35 -1.95 10.30
CA PRO A 272 11.60 -2.40 10.90
C PRO A 272 12.05 -1.54 12.10
N ALA A 273 11.82 -0.22 12.05
CA ALA A 273 12.08 0.70 13.17
C ALA A 273 11.18 0.51 14.41
N ASP A 274 10.07 -0.23 14.29
CA ASP A 274 9.20 -0.60 15.42
C ASP A 274 9.55 -1.98 15.98
N ASP A 275 10.46 -2.73 15.35
CA ASP A 275 10.83 -4.07 15.77
C ASP A 275 12.00 -4.03 16.76
N GLU A 276 11.70 -4.30 18.04
CA GLU A 276 12.67 -4.39 19.15
C GLU A 276 13.83 -5.37 18.87
N ALA A 277 13.70 -6.24 17.86
CA ALA A 277 14.78 -7.12 17.42
C ALA A 277 16.02 -6.35 16.94
N PHE A 278 15.85 -5.19 16.30
CA PHE A 278 16.96 -4.36 15.81
C PHE A 278 17.58 -3.45 16.88
N ASP A 279 16.87 -3.20 17.99
CA ASP A 279 17.33 -2.30 19.06
C ASP A 279 18.43 -2.90 19.97
N ASN A 280 18.71 -4.21 19.89
CA ASN A 280 19.49 -4.92 20.91
C ASN A 280 20.96 -5.19 20.57
N ASP A 281 21.42 -4.91 19.35
CA ASP A 281 22.79 -5.18 18.91
C ASP A 281 23.65 -3.89 18.88
N GLU A 282 23.90 -3.31 20.06
CA GLU A 282 24.70 -2.08 20.26
C GLU A 282 26.18 -2.17 19.79
N ASP A 283 26.65 -3.33 19.29
CA ASP A 283 28.07 -3.63 19.07
C ASP A 283 28.47 -3.86 17.58
N GLU A 284 27.56 -3.77 16.60
CA GLU A 284 27.86 -4.04 15.17
C GLU A 284 27.60 -2.81 14.27
N GLU A 285 28.64 -1.99 14.03
CA GLU A 285 28.62 -0.84 13.08
C GLU A 285 28.35 -1.24 11.61
N ASP A 286 28.25 -2.55 11.31
CA ASP A 286 28.00 -3.06 9.95
C ASP A 286 26.49 -3.31 9.67
N ASP A 287 25.60 -3.18 10.67
CA ASP A 287 24.17 -3.52 10.54
C ASP A 287 23.29 -2.34 10.06
N ASP A 288 23.83 -1.11 10.06
CA ASP A 288 23.08 0.09 9.64
C ASP A 288 22.63 0.02 8.16
N GLU A 289 23.46 -0.53 7.26
CA GLU A 289 23.15 -0.64 5.82
C GLU A 289 22.02 -1.66 5.53
N GLU A 290 22.00 -2.79 6.25
CA GLU A 290 20.93 -3.80 6.11
C GLU A 290 19.61 -3.27 6.66
N PHE A 291 19.64 -2.53 7.77
CA PHE A 291 18.46 -1.91 8.34
C PHE A 291 17.86 -0.84 7.40
N GLU A 292 18.70 0.04 6.84
CA GLU A 292 18.27 1.04 5.86
C GLU A 292 17.63 0.39 4.61
N GLU A 293 18.23 -0.68 4.06
CA GLU A 293 17.65 -1.42 2.94
C GLU A 293 16.31 -2.09 3.30
N ALA A 294 16.19 -2.63 4.52
CA ALA A 294 14.96 -3.24 5.01
C ALA A 294 13.83 -2.20 5.17
N VAL A 295 14.14 -1.01 5.68
CA VAL A 295 13.20 0.12 5.80
C VAL A 295 12.76 0.60 4.42
N GLU A 296 13.69 0.89 3.50
CA GLU A 296 13.37 1.37 2.14
C GLU A 296 12.49 0.36 1.39
N LYS A 297 12.80 -0.94 1.52
CA LYS A 297 12.01 -2.02 0.93
C LYS A 297 10.59 -2.07 1.52
N TRP A 298 10.47 -1.96 2.85
CA TRP A 298 9.17 -1.95 3.51
C TRP A 298 8.32 -0.75 3.09
N GLU A 299 8.90 0.45 3.07
CA GLU A 299 8.23 1.68 2.68
C GLU A 299 7.76 1.62 1.22
N THR A 300 8.63 1.16 0.32
CA THR A 300 8.29 0.97 -1.09
C THR A 300 7.14 -0.02 -1.26
N GLU A 301 7.17 -1.16 -0.56
CA GLU A 301 6.08 -2.14 -0.61
C GLU A 301 4.77 -1.57 -0.06
N MET A 302 4.84 -0.82 1.04
CA MET A 302 3.68 -0.19 1.66
C MET A 302 3.05 0.87 0.75
N ASP A 303 3.87 1.69 0.08
CA ASP A 303 3.43 2.68 -0.90
C ASP A 303 2.75 2.02 -2.11
N ASP A 304 3.35 0.98 -2.68
CA ASP A 304 2.75 0.20 -3.78
C ASP A 304 1.37 -0.36 -3.36
N ARG A 305 1.28 -0.91 -2.15
CA ARG A 305 0.00 -1.44 -1.62
C ARG A 305 -1.04 -0.34 -1.42
N LYS A 306 -0.63 0.83 -0.93
CA LYS A 306 -1.48 2.01 -0.75
C LYS A 306 -1.99 2.52 -2.08
N GLU A 307 -1.13 2.64 -3.09
CA GLU A 307 -1.51 3.04 -4.44
C GLU A 307 -2.56 2.09 -5.03
N LEU A 308 -2.35 0.77 -4.89
CA LEU A 308 -3.31 -0.24 -5.35
C LEU A 308 -4.67 -0.16 -4.62
N LEU A 309 -4.67 0.09 -3.30
CA LEU A 309 -5.92 0.34 -2.57
C LEU A 309 -6.63 1.59 -3.06
N MET A 310 -5.90 2.67 -3.29
CA MET A 310 -6.46 3.93 -3.78
C MET A 310 -6.97 3.81 -5.21
N LEU A 311 -6.31 3.02 -6.05
CA LEU A 311 -6.81 2.67 -7.38
C LEU A 311 -8.17 1.98 -7.32
N LEU A 312 -8.36 1.04 -6.38
CA LEU A 312 -9.67 0.44 -6.14
C LEU A 312 -10.72 1.46 -5.68
N VAL A 313 -10.36 2.41 -4.82
CA VAL A 313 -11.27 3.44 -4.33
C VAL A 313 -11.65 4.44 -5.43
N GLU A 314 -10.66 5.01 -6.09
CA GLU A 314 -10.81 6.14 -7.00
C GLU A 314 -11.30 5.71 -8.37
N ASP A 315 -10.70 4.67 -8.94
CA ASP A 315 -11.00 4.26 -10.31
C ASP A 315 -12.15 3.26 -10.39
N VAL A 316 -12.19 2.29 -9.47
CA VAL A 316 -13.25 1.26 -9.48
C VAL A 316 -14.46 1.74 -8.69
N TRP A 317 -14.27 2.13 -7.43
CA TRP A 317 -15.41 2.47 -6.58
C TRP A 317 -16.01 3.82 -6.93
N MET A 318 -15.27 4.89 -7.21
CA MET A 318 -15.92 6.18 -7.49
C MET A 318 -16.73 6.20 -8.79
N ASP A 319 -16.33 5.44 -9.82
CA ASP A 319 -17.11 5.30 -11.06
C ASP A 319 -17.08 3.86 -11.64
N PRO A 320 -17.84 2.93 -11.03
CA PRO A 320 -17.77 1.51 -11.37
C PRO A 320 -18.30 1.20 -12.77
N ILE A 321 -19.20 2.05 -13.30
CA ILE A 321 -19.71 1.87 -14.66
C ILE A 321 -18.62 2.27 -15.66
N ASN A 322 -17.93 3.39 -15.44
CA ASN A 322 -16.82 3.79 -16.29
C ASN A 322 -15.70 2.73 -16.25
N ALA A 323 -15.28 2.30 -15.06
CA ALA A 323 -14.30 1.21 -14.88
C ALA A 323 -14.68 -0.04 -15.68
N TYR A 324 -15.90 -0.53 -15.51
CA TYR A 324 -16.42 -1.69 -16.26
C TYR A 324 -16.42 -1.48 -17.78
N THR A 325 -16.71 -0.27 -18.26
CA THR A 325 -16.73 0.02 -19.71
C THR A 325 -15.35 0.24 -20.32
N LYS A 326 -14.32 0.63 -19.53
CA LYS A 326 -12.93 0.78 -20.00
C LYS A 326 -12.46 -0.55 -20.62
N GLY A 327 -12.69 -1.68 -19.95
CA GLY A 327 -12.25 -3.01 -20.41
C GLY A 327 -12.95 -3.52 -21.69
N LYS A 328 -14.14 -2.99 -22.04
CA LYS A 328 -14.83 -3.40 -23.28
C LYS A 328 -14.27 -2.73 -24.53
N LYS A 329 -13.67 -1.54 -24.39
CA LYS A 329 -13.13 -0.80 -25.52
C LYS A 329 -11.85 -1.45 -26.04
N THR A 330 -11.05 -2.01 -25.14
CA THR A 330 -9.77 -2.67 -25.47
C THR A 330 -9.99 -3.93 -26.29
N GLU A 331 -10.95 -4.79 -25.94
CA GLU A 331 -11.26 -6.02 -26.70
C GLU A 331 -11.65 -5.76 -28.17
N THR A 332 -12.40 -4.67 -28.45
CA THR A 332 -12.86 -4.38 -29.82
C THR A 332 -11.78 -3.89 -30.78
N THR A 333 -10.61 -3.47 -30.29
CA THR A 333 -9.56 -2.87 -31.13
C THR A 333 -8.60 -3.93 -31.68
N THR A 334 -8.43 -5.07 -31.00
CA THR A 334 -7.43 -6.09 -31.36
C THR A 334 -7.86 -7.00 -32.52
N GLU A 335 -9.17 -7.09 -32.85
CA GLU A 335 -9.65 -8.05 -33.86
C GLU A 335 -9.70 -7.54 -35.33
N LYS A 336 -9.24 -6.32 -35.65
CA LYS A 336 -9.40 -5.74 -37.02
C LYS A 336 -8.13 -5.46 -37.82
N SER A 337 -6.95 -5.81 -37.34
CA SER A 337 -5.71 -5.64 -38.11
C SER A 337 -5.33 -6.89 -38.91
N ASP A 338 -6.15 -7.27 -39.90
CA ASP A 338 -5.66 -8.05 -41.04
C ASP A 338 -6.62 -7.91 -42.24
N PRO A 339 -6.43 -6.90 -43.11
CA PRO A 339 -6.99 -6.97 -44.45
C PRO A 339 -6.12 -7.95 -45.22
N ALA A 340 -6.54 -9.21 -45.25
CA ALA A 340 -6.00 -10.23 -46.14
C ALA A 340 -5.91 -9.67 -47.56
N ALA A 341 -4.69 -9.37 -48.00
CA ALA A 341 -4.38 -9.00 -49.37
C ALA A 341 -4.75 -10.18 -50.27
N GLN A 342 -5.98 -10.16 -50.81
CA GLN A 342 -6.40 -11.06 -51.87
C GLN A 342 -5.57 -10.74 -53.12
N LYS A 343 -4.44 -11.44 -53.28
CA LYS A 343 -3.71 -11.53 -54.54
C LYS A 343 -4.62 -12.26 -55.54
N THR A 344 -5.34 -11.49 -56.34
CA THR A 344 -5.94 -11.96 -57.58
C THR A 344 -4.81 -12.44 -58.51
N ARG A 345 -4.75 -13.74 -58.74
CA ARG A 345 -3.91 -14.37 -59.76
C ARG A 345 -4.72 -14.40 -61.04
N THR A 346 -4.35 -13.56 -62.00
CA THR A 346 -4.91 -13.57 -63.36
C THR A 346 -4.36 -14.76 -64.15
N GLU A 347 -5.24 -15.35 -64.96
CA GLU A 347 -5.03 -16.51 -65.84
C GLU A 347 -4.03 -16.26 -66.98
#